data_AF-A0A9D2NU03-F1
#
_entry.id   AF-A0A9D2NU03-F1
#
_cell.length_a   1.000
_cell.length_b   1.000
_cell.length_c   1.000
_cell.angle_alpha   90.00
_cell.angle_beta   90.00
_cell.angle_gamma   90.00
#
_symmetry.space_group_name_H-M   'P 1'
#
loop_
_entity.id
_entity.type
_entity.pdbx_description
1 polymer ?
#
loop_
_entity_poly.entity_id
_entity_poly.type
_entity_poly.pdbx_seq_one_letter_code
_entity_poly.pdbx_strand_id
1 'polypeptide(L)'
;MIYIRKKKPSQTIINKVNEIKRTEQWRCIQNGDTVCDGGRKADLTGNVQRILCCDASKDEKEIAIDPTDERQMKLIKYKTNGEIYTDPEDKRLETDINQVLNLNGLRDQNGELIADTSTQLLKGRRDAYEQCRTFFRMLDQKNKFTSKMIKKRIDAIEKQDEMPEYAGVTLFFLKKKYRELRNRGL
;
A
#
# COMPACT_ATOMS: atom_id res chain seq x y z
N MET A 1 6.43 25.56 -25.24
CA MET A 1 5.68 25.79 -23.98
C MET A 1 4.30 25.16 -24.18
N ILE A 2 4.06 23.95 -23.64
CA ILE A 2 2.80 23.22 -23.84
C ILE A 2 1.78 23.76 -22.83
N TYR A 3 0.74 24.45 -23.32
CA TYR A 3 -0.31 25.01 -22.48
C TYR A 3 -1.48 24.03 -22.40
N ILE A 4 -1.62 23.32 -21.28
CA ILE A 4 -2.79 22.47 -21.02
C ILE A 4 -3.95 23.39 -20.59
N ARG A 5 -4.90 23.65 -21.49
CA ARG A 5 -6.16 24.33 -21.12
C ARG A 5 -7.01 23.39 -20.27
N LYS A 6 -7.13 23.67 -18.97
CA LYS A 6 -8.12 23.00 -18.10
C LYS A 6 -9.53 23.30 -18.64
N LYS A 7 -10.17 22.31 -19.27
CA LYS A 7 -11.58 22.43 -19.69
C LYS A 7 -12.47 22.46 -18.45
N LYS A 8 -13.47 23.34 -18.44
CA LYS A 8 -14.49 23.33 -17.38
C LYS A 8 -15.23 21.98 -17.41
N PRO A 9 -15.47 21.34 -16.25
CA PRO A 9 -16.27 20.12 -16.18
C PRO A 9 -17.68 20.36 -16.72
N SER A 10 -18.33 19.31 -17.22
CA SER A 10 -19.72 19.42 -17.69
C SER A 10 -20.67 19.79 -16.56
N GLN A 11 -21.80 20.43 -16.90
CA GLN A 11 -22.79 20.84 -15.91
C GLN A 11 -23.32 19.65 -15.10
N THR A 12 -23.44 18.48 -15.72
CA THR A 12 -23.84 17.23 -15.04
C THR A 12 -22.86 16.83 -13.94
N ILE A 13 -21.55 16.92 -14.20
CA ILE A 13 -20.51 16.63 -13.20
C ILE A 13 -20.59 17.66 -12.07
N ILE A 14 -20.73 18.95 -12.42
CA ILE A 14 -20.86 20.03 -11.44
C ILE A 14 -22.08 19.78 -10.53
N ASN A 15 -23.23 19.41 -11.09
CA ASN A 15 -24.45 19.14 -10.33
C ASN A 15 -24.28 17.94 -9.38
N LYS A 16 -23.68 16.84 -9.85
CA LYS A 16 -23.40 15.66 -9.00
C LYS A 16 -22.44 15.99 -7.86
N VAL A 17 -21.38 16.75 -8.13
CA VAL A 17 -20.46 17.20 -7.08
C VAL A 17 -21.19 18.09 -6.07
N ASN A 18 -22.09 18.96 -6.52
CA ASN A 18 -22.89 19.80 -5.62
C ASN A 18 -23.88 19.00 -4.76
N GLU A 19 -24.46 17.92 -5.28
CA GLU A 19 -25.29 17.00 -4.50
C GLU A 19 -24.47 16.30 -3.42
N ILE A 20 -23.28 15.77 -3.76
CA ILE A 20 -22.35 15.16 -2.80
C ILE A 20 -21.96 16.18 -1.73
N LYS A 21 -21.65 17.43 -2.10
CA LYS A 21 -21.29 18.50 -1.16
C LYS A 21 -22.39 18.84 -0.14
N ARG A 22 -23.63 18.49 -0.43
CA ARG A 22 -24.78 18.73 0.46
C ARG A 22 -25.04 17.58 1.42
N THR A 23 -24.42 16.42 1.25
CA THR A 23 -24.59 15.30 2.17
C THR A 23 -23.97 15.64 3.53
N GLU A 24 -24.54 15.08 4.59
CA GLU A 24 -24.03 15.26 5.94
C GLU A 24 -22.61 14.71 6.09
N GLN A 25 -22.33 13.58 5.42
CA GLN A 25 -21.00 12.99 5.30
C GLN A 25 -19.97 14.00 4.77
N TRP A 26 -20.28 14.73 3.70
CA TRP A 26 -19.37 15.73 3.14
C TRP A 26 -19.21 16.96 4.04
N ARG A 27 -20.28 17.37 4.72
CA ARG A 27 -20.26 18.52 5.64
C ARG A 27 -19.46 18.27 6.91
N CYS A 28 -19.32 17.01 7.31
CA CYS A 28 -18.52 16.60 8.46
C CYS A 28 -17.01 16.57 8.16
N ILE A 29 -16.60 16.65 6.89
CA ILE A 29 -15.19 16.68 6.48
C ILE A 29 -14.61 18.06 6.79
N GLN A 30 -13.71 18.13 7.77
CA GLN A 30 -12.91 19.30 8.11
C GLN A 30 -11.65 19.38 7.24
N ASN A 31 -11.00 20.56 7.19
CA ASN A 31 -9.73 20.72 6.52
C ASN A 31 -8.68 19.77 7.12
N GLY A 32 -8.19 18.81 6.32
CA GLY A 32 -7.23 17.79 6.73
C GLY A 32 -7.80 16.38 6.89
N ASP A 33 -9.13 16.22 6.94
CA ASP A 33 -9.77 14.89 7.06
C ASP A 33 -9.62 14.02 5.80
N THR A 34 -9.21 14.64 4.69
CA THR A 34 -8.95 13.95 3.42
C THR A 34 -7.47 13.73 3.13
N VAL A 35 -6.57 14.10 4.05
CA VAL A 35 -5.12 14.03 3.83
C VAL A 35 -4.52 13.03 4.82
N CYS A 36 -3.70 12.11 4.34
CA CYS A 36 -2.98 11.20 5.21
C CYS A 36 -2.01 12.02 6.09
N ASP A 37 -2.13 11.93 7.43
CA ASP A 37 -1.23 12.67 8.33
C ASP A 37 0.21 12.14 8.31
N GLY A 38 0.41 10.92 7.78
CA GLY A 38 1.72 10.33 7.53
C GLY A 38 2.61 10.23 8.77
N GLY A 39 2.01 10.16 9.96
CA GLY A 39 2.74 10.11 11.23
C GLY A 39 3.06 11.48 11.82
N ARG A 40 2.46 12.59 11.33
CA ARG A 40 2.59 13.93 11.94
C ARG A 40 2.07 13.98 13.38
N LYS A 41 1.08 13.15 13.70
CA LYS A 41 0.45 13.09 15.03
C LYS A 41 0.89 11.89 15.86
N ALA A 42 1.81 11.05 15.34
CA ALA A 42 2.30 9.90 16.07
C ALA A 42 2.94 10.34 17.41
N ASP A 43 2.52 9.70 18.49
CA ASP A 43 3.13 9.87 19.82
C ASP A 43 4.40 9.02 19.87
N LEU A 44 5.54 9.67 19.64
CA LEU A 44 6.84 9.03 19.62
C LEU A 44 7.45 9.17 21.01
N THR A 45 7.62 8.06 21.71
CA THR A 45 8.27 8.04 23.02
C THR A 45 9.80 8.09 22.86
N GLY A 46 10.44 9.03 23.57
CA GLY A 46 11.90 9.23 23.52
C GLY A 46 12.41 10.06 22.33
N ASN A 47 13.74 10.12 22.14
CA ASN A 47 14.39 10.86 21.05
C ASN A 47 14.37 10.11 19.72
N VAL A 48 13.22 9.57 19.33
CA VAL A 48 13.07 8.88 18.03
C VAL A 48 12.83 9.91 16.93
N GLN A 49 13.64 9.88 15.87
CA GLN A 49 13.45 10.75 14.72
C GLN A 49 12.09 10.45 14.05
N ARG A 50 11.28 11.50 13.85
CA ARG A 50 10.00 11.40 13.14
C ARG A 50 10.24 11.31 11.63
N ILE A 51 9.88 10.19 11.02
CA ILE A 51 9.98 9.96 9.58
C ILE A 51 8.57 9.95 8.98
N LEU A 52 8.20 11.03 8.31
CA LEU A 52 6.89 11.16 7.67
C LEU A 52 6.79 10.33 6.39
N CYS A 53 5.56 9.94 6.02
CA CYS A 53 5.27 9.20 4.79
C CYS A 53 4.00 9.70 4.08
N CYS A 54 3.69 9.12 2.92
CA CYS A 54 2.48 9.40 2.13
C CYS A 54 2.36 10.92 1.82
N ASP A 55 1.15 11.48 1.97
CA ASP A 55 0.89 12.90 1.70
C ASP A 55 1.75 13.84 2.55
N ALA A 56 2.06 13.45 3.79
CA ALA A 56 2.84 14.27 4.69
C ALA A 56 4.31 14.41 4.27
N SER A 57 4.86 13.40 3.60
CA SER A 57 6.20 13.42 3.00
C SER A 57 6.22 14.00 1.59
N LYS A 58 5.16 13.71 0.81
CA LYS A 58 4.98 14.20 -0.56
C LYS A 58 4.94 15.72 -0.59
N ASP A 59 4.13 16.31 0.30
CA ASP A 59 3.87 17.76 0.29
C ASP A 59 3.37 18.18 -1.11
N GLU A 60 3.92 19.27 -1.67
CA GLU A 60 3.58 19.78 -3.00
C GLU A 60 4.32 19.06 -4.16
N LYS A 61 5.14 18.05 -3.88
CA LYS A 61 5.88 17.33 -4.92
C LYS A 61 4.93 16.56 -5.83
N GLU A 62 5.17 16.62 -7.14
CA GLU A 62 4.46 15.77 -8.10
C GLU A 62 4.94 14.31 -7.97
N ILE A 63 4.04 13.37 -8.25
CA ILE A 63 4.30 11.93 -8.26
C ILE A 63 3.83 11.33 -9.59
N ALA A 64 4.54 10.32 -10.06
CA ALA A 64 4.17 9.50 -11.21
C ALA A 64 3.22 8.35 -10.84
N ILE A 65 3.32 7.83 -9.62
CA ILE A 65 2.49 6.73 -9.14
C ILE A 65 1.01 7.13 -9.12
N ASP A 66 0.20 6.39 -9.86
CA ASP A 66 -1.25 6.52 -9.91
C ASP A 66 -1.88 5.23 -9.37
N PRO A 67 -2.43 5.25 -8.14
CA PRO A 67 -3.09 4.08 -7.55
C PRO A 67 -4.30 3.58 -8.35
N THR A 68 -4.86 4.39 -9.25
CA THR A 68 -5.98 4.01 -10.12
C THR A 68 -5.53 3.33 -11.41
N ASP A 69 -4.24 3.41 -11.76
CA ASP A 69 -3.66 2.71 -12.89
C ASP A 69 -3.30 1.26 -12.51
N GLU A 70 -4.18 0.33 -12.89
CA GLU A 70 -3.95 -1.10 -12.67
C GLU A 70 -2.62 -1.62 -13.23
N ARG A 71 -2.11 -1.02 -14.31
CA ARG A 71 -0.85 -1.46 -14.92
C ARG A 71 0.31 -1.14 -13.99
N GLN A 72 0.33 0.06 -13.41
CA GLN A 72 1.31 0.44 -12.41
C GLN A 72 1.17 -0.40 -11.13
N MET A 73 -0.06 -0.59 -10.64
CA MET A 73 -0.29 -1.39 -9.43
C MET A 73 0.16 -2.85 -9.60
N LYS A 74 0.12 -3.39 -10.83
CA LYS A 74 0.65 -4.73 -11.15
C LYS A 74 2.17 -4.80 -11.14
N LEU A 75 2.90 -3.69 -11.28
CA LEU A 75 4.36 -3.65 -11.17
C LEU A 75 4.82 -3.74 -9.73
N ILE A 76 4.03 -3.23 -8.77
CA ILE A 76 4.40 -3.23 -7.36
C ILE A 76 4.41 -4.66 -6.81
N LYS A 77 5.55 -5.04 -6.20
CA LYS A 77 5.82 -6.32 -5.56
C LYS A 77 6.26 -6.10 -4.11
N TYR A 78 6.24 -7.18 -3.35
CA TYR A 78 6.60 -7.18 -1.93
C TYR A 78 7.78 -8.10 -1.67
N LYS A 79 8.75 -7.61 -0.92
CA LYS A 79 9.83 -8.42 -0.34
C LYS A 79 9.44 -8.94 1.04
N THR A 80 10.16 -9.95 1.51
CA THR A 80 9.92 -10.58 2.82
C THR A 80 10.31 -9.68 4.00
N ASN A 81 11.19 -8.71 3.79
CA ASN A 81 11.56 -7.71 4.79
C ASN A 81 10.55 -6.55 4.92
N GLY A 82 9.44 -6.60 4.15
CA GLY A 82 8.41 -5.57 4.15
C GLY A 82 8.61 -4.48 3.09
N GLU A 83 9.71 -4.47 2.34
CA GLU A 83 9.90 -3.49 1.25
C GLU A 83 8.94 -3.73 0.09
N ILE A 84 8.52 -2.63 -0.54
CA ILE A 84 7.88 -2.65 -1.86
C ILE A 84 8.86 -2.20 -2.94
N TYR A 85 8.70 -2.73 -4.13
CA TYR A 85 9.52 -2.41 -5.30
C TYR A 85 8.73 -2.70 -6.58
N THR A 86 9.25 -2.33 -7.73
CA THR A 86 8.67 -2.50 -9.05
C THR A 86 9.36 -3.61 -9.82
N ASP A 87 8.58 -4.43 -10.50
CA ASP A 87 9.06 -5.52 -11.35
C ASP A 87 8.22 -5.62 -12.64
N PRO A 88 8.80 -5.32 -13.82
CA PRO A 88 10.17 -4.79 -14.02
C PRO A 88 10.41 -3.43 -13.35
N GLU A 89 11.68 -3.07 -13.14
CA GLU A 89 12.07 -1.81 -12.50
C GLU A 89 11.52 -0.59 -13.26
N ASP A 90 10.79 0.28 -12.55
CA ASP A 90 10.38 1.60 -13.01
C ASP A 90 10.97 2.67 -12.09
N LYS A 91 12.03 3.34 -12.58
CA LYS A 91 12.78 4.34 -11.81
C LYS A 91 11.93 5.50 -11.31
N ARG A 92 10.87 5.89 -12.02
CA ARG A 92 10.00 6.99 -11.59
C ARG A 92 9.16 6.55 -10.40
N LEU A 93 8.55 5.37 -10.50
CA LEU A 93 7.77 4.80 -9.40
C LEU A 93 8.65 4.47 -8.19
N GLU A 94 9.87 3.96 -8.40
CA GLU A 94 10.83 3.75 -7.30
C GLU A 94 11.20 5.05 -6.59
N THR A 95 11.37 6.14 -7.34
CA THR A 95 11.63 7.47 -6.78
C THR A 95 10.45 7.93 -5.92
N ASP A 96 9.22 7.77 -6.43
CA ASP A 96 8.03 8.12 -5.66
C ASP A 96 7.91 7.29 -4.38
N ILE A 97 8.08 5.97 -4.48
CA ILE A 97 7.99 5.02 -3.37
C ILE A 97 9.01 5.37 -2.29
N ASN A 98 10.27 5.59 -2.67
CA ASN A 98 11.38 5.67 -1.71
C ASN A 98 11.72 7.10 -1.27
N GLN A 99 11.60 8.10 -2.16
CA GLN A 99 12.11 9.46 -1.90
C GLN A 99 11.00 10.50 -1.69
N VAL A 100 9.87 10.34 -2.38
CA VAL A 100 8.75 11.30 -2.27
C VAL A 100 7.82 10.89 -1.13
N LEU A 101 7.40 9.63 -1.12
CA LEU A 101 6.39 9.09 -0.21
C LEU A 101 6.98 8.38 1.02
N ASN A 102 8.30 8.09 1.02
CA ASN A 102 9.01 7.37 2.07
C ASN A 102 8.34 6.04 2.48
N LEU A 103 7.70 5.34 1.54
CA LEU A 103 6.91 4.14 1.85
C LEU A 103 7.77 2.99 2.38
N ASN A 104 9.07 2.97 2.06
CA ASN A 104 10.05 1.99 2.52
C ASN A 104 10.93 2.49 3.68
N GLY A 105 10.53 3.58 4.35
CA GLY A 105 11.32 4.23 5.39
C GLY A 105 12.44 5.11 4.82
N LEU A 106 13.20 5.72 5.72
CA LEU A 106 14.37 6.53 5.38
C LEU A 106 15.57 5.61 5.11
N ARG A 107 16.27 5.87 4.01
CA ARG A 107 17.46 5.11 3.59
C ARG A 107 18.66 5.99 3.40
N ASP A 108 19.84 5.38 3.57
CA ASP A 108 21.09 6.02 3.23
C ASP A 108 21.36 5.97 1.72
N GLN A 109 22.47 6.57 1.30
CA GLN A 109 22.95 6.58 -0.08
C GLN A 109 23.29 5.20 -0.66
N ASN A 110 23.50 4.20 0.21
CA ASN A 110 23.77 2.81 -0.18
C ASN A 110 22.48 1.98 -0.26
N GLY A 111 21.33 2.54 0.12
CA GLY A 111 20.03 1.87 0.17
C GLY A 111 19.77 1.13 1.48
N GLU A 112 20.63 1.26 2.48
CA GLU A 112 20.45 0.67 3.80
C GLU A 112 19.39 1.43 4.60
N LEU A 113 18.58 0.70 5.37
CA LEU A 113 17.51 1.29 6.17
C LEU A 113 18.10 2.05 7.36
N ILE A 114 17.88 3.36 7.41
CA ILE A 114 18.21 4.20 8.56
C ILE A 114 17.10 4.11 9.60
N ALA A 115 15.85 4.28 9.17
CA ALA A 115 14.69 4.28 10.06
C ALA A 115 13.40 3.92 9.31
N ASP A 116 12.47 3.27 10.01
CA ASP A 116 11.09 3.13 9.52
C ASP A 116 10.34 4.46 9.62
N THR A 117 9.23 4.55 8.90
CA THR A 117 8.24 5.61 9.02
C THR A 117 7.67 5.69 10.44
N SER A 118 7.18 6.86 10.85
CA SER A 118 6.52 7.06 12.14
C SER A 118 5.23 6.24 12.30
N THR A 119 4.63 5.81 11.19
CA THR A 119 3.49 4.88 11.16
C THR A 119 3.90 3.42 11.04
N GLN A 120 5.21 3.11 11.08
CA GLN A 120 5.76 1.74 11.04
C GLN A 120 5.35 0.91 9.81
N LEU A 121 5.24 1.54 8.64
CA LEU A 121 4.82 0.88 7.40
C LEU A 121 5.69 -0.34 7.03
N LEU A 122 7.02 -0.24 7.19
CA LEU A 122 7.91 -1.33 6.81
C LEU A 122 7.73 -2.52 7.77
N LYS A 123 7.68 -2.26 9.07
CA LYS A 123 7.37 -3.26 10.09
C LYS A 123 5.99 -3.88 9.87
N GLY A 124 4.95 -3.08 9.62
CA GLY A 124 3.58 -3.60 9.40
C GLY A 124 3.50 -4.57 8.22
N ARG A 125 4.15 -4.24 7.09
CA ARG A 125 4.23 -5.15 5.94
C ARG A 125 5.06 -6.41 6.24
N ARG A 126 6.17 -6.28 6.98
CA ARG A 126 6.98 -7.42 7.42
C ARG A 126 6.20 -8.35 8.34
N ASP A 127 5.48 -7.80 9.31
CA ASP A 127 4.64 -8.54 10.25
C ASP A 127 3.53 -9.31 9.49
N ALA A 128 2.91 -8.69 8.49
CA ALA A 128 1.92 -9.35 7.62
C ALA A 128 2.52 -10.53 6.82
N TYR A 129 3.77 -10.40 6.34
CA TYR A 129 4.49 -11.51 5.71
C TYR A 129 4.78 -12.63 6.71
N GLU A 130 5.27 -12.32 7.92
CA GLU A 130 5.57 -13.34 8.94
C GLU A 130 4.30 -14.08 9.40
N GLN A 131 3.16 -13.40 9.48
CA GLN A 131 1.86 -14.06 9.70
C GLN A 131 1.53 -15.04 8.56
N CYS A 132 1.74 -14.65 7.30
CA CYS A 132 1.54 -15.53 6.15
C CYS A 132 2.48 -16.75 6.19
N ARG A 133 3.74 -16.54 6.57
CA ARG A 133 4.74 -17.61 6.73
C ARG A 133 4.36 -18.58 7.85
N THR A 134 3.89 -18.05 8.99
CA THR A 134 3.40 -18.84 10.12
C THR A 134 2.20 -19.70 9.70
N PHE A 135 1.25 -19.13 8.95
CA PHE A 135 0.13 -19.87 8.39
C PHE A 135 0.58 -21.04 7.48
N PHE A 136 1.58 -20.83 6.61
CA PHE A 136 2.14 -21.92 5.80
C PHE A 136 2.74 -23.03 6.67
N ARG A 137 3.53 -22.69 7.69
CA ARG A 137 4.11 -23.67 8.62
C ARG A 137 3.03 -24.48 9.34
N MET A 138 1.95 -23.82 9.77
CA MET A 138 0.85 -24.51 10.44
C MET A 138 0.10 -25.48 9.52
N LEU A 139 -0.05 -25.15 8.23
CA LEU A 139 -0.65 -26.06 7.27
C LEU A 139 0.24 -27.27 6.99
N ASP A 140 1.54 -27.03 6.86
CA ASP A 140 2.55 -28.06 6.63
C ASP A 140 2.60 -29.07 7.79
N GLN A 141 2.69 -28.57 9.03
CA GLN A 141 2.63 -29.39 10.25
C GLN A 141 1.35 -30.23 10.38
N LYS A 142 0.25 -29.79 9.76
CA LYS A 142 -1.04 -30.49 9.76
C LYS A 142 -1.24 -31.37 8.53
N ASN A 143 -0.25 -31.52 7.65
CA ASN A 143 -0.35 -32.19 6.35
C ASN A 143 -1.50 -31.67 5.48
N LYS A 144 -1.77 -30.35 5.53
CA LYS A 144 -2.85 -29.67 4.81
C LYS A 144 -2.32 -28.61 3.84
N PHE A 145 -1.02 -28.62 3.52
CA PHE A 145 -0.40 -27.62 2.67
C PHE A 145 -0.68 -27.87 1.18
N THR A 146 -1.91 -27.54 0.76
CA THR A 146 -2.44 -27.79 -0.59
C THR A 146 -2.88 -26.49 -1.26
N SER A 147 -2.91 -26.44 -2.59
CA SER A 147 -3.40 -25.27 -3.33
C SER A 147 -4.84 -24.91 -2.96
N LYS A 148 -5.69 -25.93 -2.70
CA LYS A 148 -7.08 -25.74 -2.26
C LYS A 148 -7.19 -24.98 -0.93
N MET A 149 -6.34 -25.31 0.05
CA MET A 149 -6.34 -24.62 1.35
C MET A 149 -5.85 -23.18 1.24
N ILE A 150 -4.84 -22.93 0.40
CA ILE A 150 -4.36 -21.58 0.13
C ILE A 150 -5.44 -20.76 -0.59
N LYS A 151 -6.12 -21.34 -1.59
CA LYS A 151 -7.21 -20.67 -2.31
C LYS A 151 -8.36 -20.29 -1.38
N LYS A 152 -8.76 -21.18 -0.47
CA LYS A 152 -9.77 -20.88 0.55
C LYS A 152 -9.41 -19.65 1.40
N ARG A 153 -8.13 -19.49 1.77
CA ARG A 153 -7.69 -18.31 2.53
C ARG A 153 -7.68 -17.03 1.69
N ILE A 154 -7.28 -17.12 0.41
CA ILE A 154 -7.36 -15.99 -0.55
C ILE A 154 -8.82 -15.52 -0.66
N ASP A 155 -9.74 -16.45 -0.94
CA ASP A 155 -11.18 -16.14 -1.09
C ASP A 155 -11.77 -15.51 0.17
N ALA A 156 -11.35 -15.98 1.35
CA ALA A 156 -11.82 -15.45 2.62
C ALA A 156 -11.37 -14.00 2.90
N ILE A 157 -10.28 -13.55 2.27
CA ILE A 157 -9.80 -12.15 2.37
C ILE A 157 -10.49 -11.29 1.30
N GLU A 158 -10.56 -11.77 0.06
CA GLU A 158 -11.12 -11.01 -1.07
C GLU A 158 -12.64 -10.79 -0.98
N LYS A 159 -13.35 -11.59 -0.19
CA LYS A 159 -14.80 -11.47 0.02
C LYS A 159 -15.19 -10.55 1.18
N GLN A 160 -14.23 -10.00 1.92
CA GLN A 160 -14.54 -9.07 3.00
C GLN A 160 -14.91 -7.72 2.41
N ASP A 161 -15.96 -7.08 2.94
CA ASP A 161 -16.37 -5.73 2.53
C ASP A 161 -15.25 -4.72 2.79
N GLU A 162 -14.56 -4.87 3.93
CA GLU A 162 -13.34 -4.15 4.27
C GLU A 162 -12.18 -5.15 4.40
N MET A 163 -11.14 -4.94 3.59
CA MET A 163 -9.97 -5.80 3.65
C MET A 163 -9.13 -5.49 4.89
N PRO A 164 -8.51 -6.51 5.52
CA PRO A 164 -7.62 -6.29 6.66
C PRO A 164 -6.46 -5.37 6.32
N GLU A 165 -5.89 -4.72 7.34
CA GLU A 165 -4.66 -3.96 7.20
C GLU A 165 -3.55 -4.84 6.57
N TYR A 166 -2.82 -4.26 5.61
CA TYR A 166 -1.79 -4.95 4.82
C TYR A 166 -2.27 -6.17 4.01
N ALA A 167 -3.58 -6.33 3.75
CA ALA A 167 -4.10 -7.44 2.95
C ALA A 167 -3.41 -7.61 1.59
N GLY A 168 -2.96 -6.52 0.96
CA GLY A 168 -2.17 -6.58 -0.29
C GLY A 168 -0.90 -7.43 -0.17
N VAL A 169 -0.18 -7.32 0.95
CA VAL A 169 1.03 -8.12 1.23
C VAL A 169 0.65 -9.59 1.38
N THR A 170 -0.36 -9.87 2.23
CA THR A 170 -0.82 -11.24 2.48
C THR A 170 -1.30 -11.90 1.20
N LEU A 171 -2.15 -11.23 0.41
CA LEU A 171 -2.66 -11.72 -0.86
C LEU A 171 -1.54 -11.97 -1.87
N PHE A 172 -0.51 -11.11 -1.92
CA PHE A 172 0.64 -11.30 -2.80
C PHE A 172 1.34 -12.64 -2.53
N PHE A 173 1.72 -12.90 -1.28
CA PHE A 173 2.43 -14.13 -0.92
C PHE A 173 1.54 -15.38 -1.00
N LEU A 174 0.27 -15.29 -0.61
CA LEU A 174 -0.69 -16.38 -0.79
C LEU A 174 -0.89 -16.73 -2.28
N LYS A 175 -1.11 -15.74 -3.15
CA LYS A 175 -1.30 -15.96 -4.59
C LYS A 175 -0.03 -16.52 -5.24
N LYS A 176 1.16 -16.07 -4.83
CA LYS A 176 2.44 -16.62 -5.28
C LYS A 176 2.56 -18.10 -4.89
N LYS A 177 2.31 -18.44 -3.61
CA LYS A 177 2.37 -19.82 -3.12
C LYS A 177 1.30 -20.72 -3.75
N TYR A 178 0.10 -20.19 -3.97
CA TYR A 178 -0.99 -20.91 -4.66
C TYR A 178 -0.56 -21.36 -6.06
N ARG A 179 0.04 -20.46 -6.84
CA ARG A 179 0.55 -20.79 -8.19
C ARG A 179 1.65 -21.85 -8.13
N GLU A 180 2.58 -21.71 -7.18
CA GLU A 180 3.66 -22.69 -6.96
C GLU A 180 3.10 -24.09 -6.67
N LEU A 181 2.15 -24.22 -5.74
CA LEU A 181 1.54 -25.50 -5.40
C LEU A 181 0.74 -26.09 -6.56
N ARG A 182 -0.06 -25.26 -7.24
CA ARG A 182 -0.84 -25.68 -8.41
C ARG A 182 0.06 -26.23 -9.52
N ASN A 183 1.20 -25.59 -9.76
CA ASN A 183 2.17 -26.04 -10.76
C ASN A 183 2.87 -27.36 -10.36
N ARG A 184 2.89 -27.70 -9.06
CA ARG A 184 3.39 -28.98 -8.55
C ARG A 184 2.32 -30.07 -8.44
N GLY A 185 1.06 -29.77 -8.77
CA GLY A 185 -0.07 -30.70 -8.61
C GLY A 185 -0.51 -30.91 -7.16
N LEU A 186 -0.18 -29.97 -6.26
CA LEU A 186 -0.52 -29.99 -4.82
C LEU A 186 -1.66 -29.02 -4.48
#